data_AF-A0A7C7MQG8-F1
#
_entry.id   AF-A0A7C7MQG8-F1
#
_cell.length_a   1.000
_cell.length_b   1.000
_cell.length_c   1.000
_cell.angle_alpha   90.00
_cell.angle_beta   90.00
_cell.angle_gamma   90.00
#
_symmetry.space_group_name_H-M   'P 1'
#
loop_
_entity.id
_entity.type
_entity.pdbx_description
1 polymer ?
#
loop_
_entity_poly.entity_id
_entity_poly.type
_entity_poly.pdbx_seq_one_letter_code
_entity_poly.pdbx_strand_id
1 'polypeptide(L)'
;MKILKGQVLWQDSFQELAECWQEKGYCETALSSDKFSWALREEKPTVLLHEYDRVEDVPLAPTWDIEHDTALFANAQHSSGKPWIYWPRHIRVVTELLKEGVLSYDERDCHSIFVGAAENPVQYVNRTKFDWGLCADHFDFSVNLFSKTPHKYSNLEFLKLIRRARFGLSLEGYGPKCQRDIEYMANGVVPIFTWDTFNDYHNPLQENIHYLYARHPREVKEKIAATSKEKWQEMSDNCIEWFDKNCSIEGSFKTTMDIIT
;
A
#
# COMPACT_ATOMS: atom_id res chain seq x y z
N MET A 1 1.88 1.49 -24.96
CA MET A 1 2.03 2.70 -24.13
C MET A 1 3.46 2.76 -23.62
N LYS A 2 4.01 3.96 -23.43
CA LYS A 2 5.35 4.16 -22.87
C LYS A 2 5.24 4.87 -21.52
N ILE A 3 5.96 4.38 -20.52
CA ILE A 3 6.09 4.99 -19.19
C ILE A 3 7.51 5.57 -19.06
N LEU A 4 7.62 6.85 -18.74
CA LEU A 4 8.87 7.42 -18.26
C LEU A 4 8.91 7.28 -16.76
N LYS A 5 9.93 6.63 -16.21
CA LYS A 5 10.12 6.45 -14.77
C LYS A 5 10.90 7.62 -14.19
N GLY A 6 10.42 8.21 -13.11
CA GLY A 6 11.08 9.33 -12.44
C GLY A 6 12.50 8.99 -11.98
N GLN A 7 13.39 9.99 -12.00
CA GLN A 7 14.73 9.88 -11.42
C GLN A 7 14.68 9.98 -9.89
N VAL A 8 14.37 8.86 -9.25
CA VAL A 8 14.25 8.72 -7.80
C VAL A 8 15.43 7.95 -7.20
N LEU A 9 15.62 8.04 -5.88
CA LEU A 9 16.73 7.37 -5.17
C LEU A 9 16.43 5.92 -4.81
N TRP A 10 15.16 5.50 -4.91
CA TRP A 10 14.73 4.12 -4.66
C TRP A 10 14.52 3.38 -5.98
N GLN A 11 14.54 2.05 -5.91
CA GLN A 11 14.24 1.16 -7.05
C GLN A 11 13.15 0.14 -6.69
N ASP A 12 12.63 0.20 -5.46
CA ASP A 12 11.48 -0.58 -5.01
C ASP A 12 10.18 0.16 -5.39
N SER A 13 9.04 -0.28 -4.85
CA SER A 13 7.77 0.44 -4.96
C SER A 13 7.31 0.54 -6.43
N PHE A 14 6.90 1.73 -6.89
CA PHE A 14 6.40 1.93 -8.25
C PHE A 14 7.44 1.60 -9.32
N GLN A 15 8.72 1.88 -9.04
CA GLN A 15 9.82 1.66 -9.97
C GLN A 15 9.92 0.18 -10.35
N GLU A 16 9.80 -0.71 -9.35
CA GLU A 16 9.75 -2.16 -9.54
C GLU A 16 8.46 -2.60 -10.25
N LEU A 17 7.31 -1.98 -9.91
CA LEU A 17 6.02 -2.28 -10.55
C LEU A 17 6.03 -1.97 -12.05
N ALA A 18 6.55 -0.80 -12.44
CA ALA A 18 6.66 -0.40 -13.84
C ALA A 18 7.58 -1.34 -14.64
N GLU A 19 8.66 -1.83 -14.04
CA GLU A 19 9.49 -2.88 -14.65
C GLU A 19 8.74 -4.18 -14.84
N CYS A 20 7.94 -4.60 -13.84
CA CYS A 20 7.09 -5.77 -13.96
C CYS A 20 6.07 -5.63 -15.09
N TRP A 21 5.50 -4.44 -15.29
CA TRP A 21 4.62 -4.16 -16.43
C TRP A 21 5.35 -4.31 -17.76
N GLN A 22 6.57 -3.80 -17.87
CA GLN A 22 7.39 -3.97 -19.07
C GLN A 22 7.70 -5.44 -19.35
N GLU A 23 8.11 -6.21 -18.34
CA GLU A 23 8.44 -7.63 -18.50
C GLU A 23 7.24 -8.47 -18.93
N LYS A 24 6.03 -8.06 -18.54
CA LYS A 24 4.77 -8.67 -18.99
C LYS A 24 4.35 -8.21 -20.39
N GLY A 25 5.06 -7.26 -20.99
CA GLY A 25 4.75 -6.71 -22.32
C GLY A 25 3.58 -5.73 -22.31
N TYR A 26 3.21 -5.18 -21.15
CA TYR A 26 2.08 -4.25 -21.03
C TYR A 26 2.46 -2.82 -21.47
N CYS A 27 3.72 -2.43 -21.26
CA CYS A 27 4.26 -1.14 -21.68
C CYS A 27 5.75 -1.23 -22.01
N GLU A 28 6.29 -0.16 -22.57
CA GLU A 28 7.73 0.11 -22.57
C GLU A 28 8.06 1.07 -21.43
N THR A 29 9.24 0.94 -20.82
CA THR A 29 9.75 1.93 -19.85
C THR A 29 11.03 2.59 -20.33
N ALA A 30 11.21 3.85 -19.96
CA ALA A 30 12.46 4.60 -20.08
C ALA A 30 12.64 5.50 -18.86
N LEU A 31 13.83 6.06 -18.65
CA LEU A 31 14.01 7.07 -17.61
C LEU A 31 13.43 8.41 -18.06
N SER A 32 12.73 9.08 -17.15
CA SER A 32 12.32 10.48 -17.30
C SER A 32 13.52 11.41 -17.25
N SER A 33 13.39 12.61 -17.82
CA SER A 33 14.35 13.70 -17.65
C SER A 33 14.24 14.38 -16.29
N ASP A 34 13.15 14.14 -15.56
CA ASP A 34 12.86 14.73 -14.26
C ASP A 34 12.62 13.65 -13.20
N LYS A 35 12.17 14.07 -12.01
CA LYS A 35 11.89 13.18 -10.88
C LYS A 35 10.49 12.55 -10.92
N PHE A 36 9.69 12.86 -11.93
CA PHE A 36 8.32 12.39 -12.03
C PHE A 36 8.22 11.21 -12.98
N SER A 37 7.29 10.33 -12.66
CA SER A 37 6.87 9.27 -13.55
C SER A 37 5.73 9.76 -14.44
N TRP A 38 5.78 9.41 -15.73
CA TRP A 38 4.84 9.89 -16.75
C TRP A 38 4.35 8.73 -17.62
N ALA A 39 3.06 8.71 -17.94
CA ALA A 39 2.57 7.94 -19.07
C ALA A 39 2.48 8.83 -20.32
N LEU A 40 2.96 8.31 -21.45
CA LEU A 40 2.93 9.01 -22.73
C LEU A 40 1.61 8.80 -23.43
N ARG A 41 1.02 9.90 -23.91
CA ARG A 41 -0.07 9.93 -24.87
C ARG A 41 0.44 10.61 -26.14
N GLU A 42 0.34 9.93 -27.28
CA GLU A 42 0.85 10.44 -28.57
C GLU A 42 2.32 10.93 -28.47
N GLU A 43 3.17 10.15 -27.80
CA GLU A 43 4.59 10.46 -27.54
C GLU A 43 4.87 11.69 -26.64
N LYS A 44 3.84 12.27 -26.00
CA LYS A 44 3.99 13.39 -25.05
C LYS A 44 3.74 12.96 -23.61
N PRO A 45 4.57 13.38 -22.63
CA PRO A 45 4.37 13.09 -21.21
C PRO A 45 3.25 13.98 -20.64
N THR A 46 2.01 13.54 -20.81
CA THR A 46 0.82 14.33 -20.43
C THR A 46 0.09 13.78 -19.21
N VAL A 47 0.37 12.52 -18.84
CA VAL A 47 -0.24 11.86 -17.68
C VAL A 47 0.80 11.71 -16.58
N LEU A 48 0.68 12.50 -15.52
CA LEU A 48 1.53 12.41 -14.34
C LEU A 48 1.13 11.19 -13.49
N LEU A 49 2.09 10.32 -13.19
CA LEU A 49 1.96 9.18 -12.29
C LEU A 49 2.65 9.53 -10.97
N HIS A 50 1.92 10.17 -10.05
CA HIS A 50 2.49 10.70 -8.82
C HIS A 50 2.65 9.60 -7.76
N GLU A 51 3.88 9.09 -7.64
CA GLU A 51 4.26 7.97 -6.76
C GLU A 51 4.72 8.38 -5.35
N TYR A 52 4.85 9.68 -5.06
CA TYR A 52 5.31 10.15 -3.75
C TYR A 52 4.22 10.01 -2.69
N ASP A 53 4.65 9.79 -1.45
CA ASP A 53 3.76 9.67 -0.29
C ASP A 53 2.98 10.96 -0.02
N ARG A 54 3.61 12.12 -0.26
CA ARG A 54 3.01 13.44 -0.07
C ARG A 54 3.23 14.35 -1.26
N VAL A 55 2.27 15.24 -1.47
CA VAL A 55 2.31 16.29 -2.51
C VAL A 55 3.43 17.29 -2.22
N GLU A 56 3.77 17.52 -0.94
CA GLU A 56 4.81 18.47 -0.54
C GLU A 56 6.23 17.91 -0.66
N ASP A 57 6.40 16.60 -0.86
CA ASP A 57 7.72 15.96 -1.01
C ASP A 57 8.33 16.19 -2.40
N VAL A 58 7.63 16.93 -3.26
CA VAL A 58 8.07 17.28 -4.61
C VAL A 58 9.35 18.11 -4.56
N PRO A 59 10.49 17.60 -5.06
CA PRO A 59 11.80 18.17 -4.71
C PRO A 59 12.16 19.54 -5.32
N LEU A 60 11.28 20.20 -6.09
CA LEU A 60 11.68 21.35 -6.92
C LEU A 60 10.65 22.47 -7.11
N ALA A 61 9.49 22.45 -6.46
CA ALA A 61 8.49 23.49 -6.72
C ALA A 61 7.94 24.06 -5.41
N PRO A 62 8.17 25.36 -5.09
CA PRO A 62 7.49 26.02 -3.99
C PRO A 62 5.96 26.12 -4.21
N THR A 63 5.48 25.74 -5.40
CA THR A 63 4.08 25.70 -5.86
C THR A 63 3.84 24.47 -6.73
N TRP A 64 2.64 23.89 -6.72
CA TRP A 64 2.25 22.74 -7.56
C TRP A 64 2.07 23.12 -9.04
N ASP A 65 3.12 23.59 -9.69
CA ASP A 65 3.10 24.08 -11.09
C ASP A 65 3.66 23.04 -12.08
N ILE A 66 3.19 21.79 -11.95
CA ILE A 66 3.55 20.71 -12.89
C ILE A 66 2.53 20.72 -14.02
N GLU A 67 2.94 21.00 -15.26
CA GLU A 67 2.05 20.96 -16.42
C GLU A 67 1.69 19.50 -16.77
N HIS A 68 0.39 19.18 -16.76
CA HIS A 68 -0.13 17.85 -17.10
C HIS A 68 -1.58 17.97 -17.60
N ASP A 69 -2.00 17.03 -18.46
CA ASP A 69 -3.40 16.89 -18.87
C ASP A 69 -4.20 16.08 -17.83
N THR A 70 -3.53 15.13 -17.19
CA THR A 70 -4.12 14.24 -16.18
C THR A 70 -3.05 13.89 -15.16
N ALA A 71 -3.41 13.83 -13.88
CA ALA A 71 -2.54 13.37 -12.81
C ALA A 71 -3.23 12.29 -11.99
N LEU A 72 -2.49 11.21 -11.71
CA LEU A 72 -2.91 10.09 -10.88
C LEU A 72 -2.10 10.12 -9.58
N PHE A 73 -2.78 10.17 -8.44
CA PHE A 73 -2.14 10.26 -7.12
C PHE A 73 -2.22 8.93 -6.38
N ALA A 74 -1.07 8.31 -6.15
CA ALA A 74 -1.01 7.00 -5.49
C ALA A 74 -1.34 7.10 -3.99
N ASN A 75 -0.75 8.06 -3.29
CA ASN A 75 -0.86 8.20 -1.83
C ASN A 75 -1.67 9.45 -1.43
N ALA A 76 -1.03 10.58 -1.14
CA ALA A 76 -1.72 11.83 -0.84
C ALA A 76 -2.43 12.41 -2.06
N GLN A 77 -3.71 12.76 -1.89
CA GLN A 77 -4.54 13.32 -2.95
C GLN A 77 -4.30 14.83 -3.13
N HIS A 78 -4.26 15.28 -4.39
CA HIS A 78 -4.30 16.70 -4.75
C HIS A 78 -5.56 17.02 -5.55
N SER A 79 -6.05 18.26 -5.46
CA SER A 79 -7.26 18.71 -6.16
C SER A 79 -7.13 18.74 -7.69
N SER A 80 -5.90 18.76 -8.22
CA SER A 80 -5.65 18.81 -9.66
C SER A 80 -5.69 17.45 -10.37
N GLY A 81 -5.90 16.34 -9.65
CA GLY A 81 -5.93 15.03 -10.28
C GLY A 81 -6.84 14.04 -9.59
N LYS A 82 -6.69 12.78 -9.99
CA LYS A 82 -7.58 11.69 -9.59
C LYS A 82 -6.88 10.75 -8.59
N PRO A 83 -7.64 10.16 -7.66
CA PRO A 83 -7.21 8.97 -6.93
C PRO A 83 -6.71 7.89 -7.88
N TRP A 84 -5.60 7.26 -7.50
CA TRP A 84 -5.03 6.13 -8.24
C TRP A 84 -5.06 4.85 -7.38
N ILE A 85 -4.23 3.89 -7.75
CA ILE A 85 -3.96 2.67 -7.01
C ILE A 85 -2.81 2.88 -6.02
N TYR A 86 -2.55 1.87 -5.21
CA TYR A 86 -1.28 1.72 -4.51
C TYR A 86 -0.74 0.29 -4.69
N TRP A 87 0.42 -0.03 -4.13
CA TRP A 87 1.10 -1.29 -4.41
C TRP A 87 1.94 -1.77 -3.22
N PRO A 88 2.29 -3.07 -3.17
CA PRO A 88 3.28 -3.58 -2.23
C PRO A 88 4.65 -2.95 -2.44
N ARG A 89 5.48 -2.90 -1.41
CA ARG A 89 6.83 -2.35 -1.55
C ARG A 89 7.67 -3.13 -2.55
N HIS A 90 7.52 -4.45 -2.54
CA HIS A 90 8.23 -5.36 -3.45
C HIS A 90 7.26 -6.35 -4.10
N ILE A 91 6.61 -5.91 -5.18
CA ILE A 91 5.58 -6.69 -5.87
C ILE A 91 6.10 -8.04 -6.39
N ARG A 92 7.39 -8.17 -6.74
CA ARG A 92 7.97 -9.46 -7.17
C ARG A 92 8.00 -10.45 -6.02
N VAL A 93 8.40 -10.00 -4.83
CA VAL A 93 8.48 -10.86 -3.64
C VAL A 93 7.08 -11.30 -3.22
N VAL A 94 6.11 -10.39 -3.24
CA VAL A 94 4.70 -10.74 -2.99
C VAL A 94 4.20 -11.74 -4.02
N THR A 95 4.38 -11.48 -5.32
CA THR A 95 3.90 -12.37 -6.39
C THR A 95 4.53 -13.76 -6.31
N GLU A 96 5.81 -13.87 -5.97
CA GLU A 96 6.48 -15.17 -5.78
C GLU A 96 5.91 -15.91 -4.57
N LEU A 97 5.73 -15.23 -3.44
CA LEU A 97 5.17 -15.83 -2.23
C LEU A 97 3.75 -16.33 -2.44
N LEU A 98 2.93 -15.61 -3.21
CA LEU A 98 1.55 -16.01 -3.49
C LEU A 98 1.43 -17.28 -4.33
N LYS A 99 2.51 -17.73 -5.00
CA LYS A 99 2.54 -19.06 -5.64
C LYS A 99 2.45 -20.20 -4.64
N GLU A 100 2.80 -19.97 -3.37
CA GLU A 100 2.60 -20.92 -2.27
C GLU A 100 1.12 -21.02 -1.83
N GLY A 101 0.24 -20.17 -2.39
CA GLY A 101 -1.16 -20.04 -1.99
C GLY A 101 -1.35 -19.10 -0.80
N VAL A 102 -2.60 -18.74 -0.50
CA VAL A 102 -2.97 -17.94 0.68
C VAL A 102 -3.45 -18.87 1.80
N LEU A 103 -3.04 -18.59 3.04
CA LEU A 103 -3.42 -19.41 4.20
C LEU A 103 -4.89 -19.22 4.55
N SER A 104 -5.58 -20.32 4.85
CA SER A 104 -6.93 -20.33 5.40
C SER A 104 -6.98 -19.82 6.85
N TYR A 105 -8.19 -19.61 7.38
CA TYR A 105 -8.39 -19.18 8.76
C TYR A 105 -7.71 -20.09 9.81
N ASP A 106 -7.75 -21.41 9.60
CA ASP A 106 -7.26 -22.40 10.56
C ASP A 106 -5.74 -22.61 10.47
N GLU A 107 -5.14 -22.32 9.31
CA GLU A 107 -3.68 -22.34 9.13
C GLU A 107 -2.98 -21.12 9.76
N ARG A 108 -3.76 -20.09 10.12
CA ARG A 108 -3.27 -18.87 10.76
C ARG A 108 -3.26 -19.02 12.28
N ASP A 109 -2.07 -18.93 12.85
CA ASP A 109 -1.80 -19.12 14.27
C ASP A 109 -1.69 -17.79 15.06
N CYS A 110 -1.93 -16.65 14.41
CA CYS A 110 -1.97 -15.33 15.03
C CYS A 110 -3.33 -14.66 14.76
N HIS A 111 -4.01 -14.11 15.78
CA HIS A 111 -5.28 -13.41 15.56
C HIS A 111 -5.04 -12.02 14.99
N SER A 112 -4.17 -11.24 15.61
CA SER A 112 -3.87 -9.86 15.19
C SER A 112 -2.38 -9.54 15.25
N ILE A 113 -1.89 -8.84 14.22
CA ILE A 113 -0.48 -8.48 14.11
C ILE A 113 -0.29 -7.00 13.77
N PHE A 114 0.78 -6.41 14.31
CA PHE A 114 1.40 -5.20 13.78
C PHE A 114 2.91 -5.40 13.71
N VAL A 115 3.49 -5.09 12.55
CA VAL A 115 4.95 -4.99 12.38
C VAL A 115 5.25 -3.70 11.64
N GLY A 116 6.06 -2.83 12.26
CA GLY A 116 6.42 -1.56 11.62
C GLY A 116 7.43 -0.73 12.40
N ALA A 117 7.95 0.30 11.74
CA ALA A 117 8.93 1.22 12.32
C ALA A 117 8.46 2.68 12.23
N ALA A 118 8.72 3.49 13.26
CA ALA A 118 8.65 4.94 13.13
C ALA A 118 10.00 5.47 12.63
N GLU A 119 10.03 5.92 11.38
CA GLU A 119 11.22 6.42 10.69
C GLU A 119 11.26 7.95 10.66
N ASN A 120 10.13 8.60 10.94
CA ASN A 120 10.04 10.04 11.10
C ASN A 120 9.12 10.43 12.28
N PRO A 121 9.23 11.68 12.77
CA PRO A 121 8.44 12.14 13.92
C PRO A 121 6.92 12.04 13.72
N VAL A 122 6.42 12.20 12.49
CA VAL A 122 4.99 12.09 12.18
C VAL A 122 4.49 10.67 12.47
N GLN A 123 5.20 9.66 11.94
CA GLN A 123 4.86 8.26 12.19
C GLN A 123 4.95 7.91 13.68
N TYR A 124 5.96 8.42 14.39
CA TYR A 124 6.09 8.18 15.83
C TYR A 124 4.87 8.70 16.59
N VAL A 125 4.51 9.97 16.37
CA VAL A 125 3.32 10.57 17.01
C VAL A 125 2.07 9.79 16.68
N ASN A 126 1.85 9.47 15.41
CA ASN A 126 0.66 8.74 14.95
C ASN A 126 0.53 7.34 15.56
N ARG A 127 1.65 6.62 15.75
CA ARG A 127 1.67 5.23 16.25
C ARG A 127 1.76 5.12 17.77
N THR A 128 1.94 6.23 18.48
CA THR A 128 2.06 6.26 19.95
C THR A 128 0.91 7.00 20.63
N LYS A 129 -0.16 7.37 19.88
CA LYS A 129 -1.39 7.95 20.43
C LYS A 129 -2.04 7.05 21.50
N PHE A 130 -1.94 5.74 21.32
CA PHE A 130 -2.40 4.71 22.25
C PHE A 130 -1.35 3.61 22.39
N ASP A 131 -1.47 2.81 23.44
CA ASP A 131 -0.76 1.53 23.54
C ASP A 131 -1.46 0.46 22.69
N TRP A 132 -1.12 0.45 21.40
CA TRP A 132 -1.66 -0.49 20.43
C TRP A 132 -1.21 -1.95 20.68
N GLY A 133 -0.12 -2.16 21.42
CA GLY A 133 0.31 -3.48 21.84
C GLY A 133 -0.74 -4.21 22.68
N LEU A 134 -1.65 -3.47 23.32
CA LEU A 134 -2.76 -4.06 24.08
C LEU A 134 -3.76 -4.82 23.22
N CYS A 135 -3.83 -4.61 21.90
CA CYS A 135 -4.83 -5.23 21.01
C CYS A 135 -4.27 -6.16 19.93
N ALA A 136 -2.95 -6.29 19.82
CA ALA A 136 -2.29 -7.17 18.87
C ALA A 136 -1.65 -8.36 19.60
N ASP A 137 -1.89 -9.59 19.13
CA ASP A 137 -1.20 -10.78 19.64
C ASP A 137 0.31 -10.69 19.41
N HIS A 138 0.68 -10.14 18.25
CA HIS A 138 2.06 -9.86 17.91
C HIS A 138 2.21 -8.38 17.56
N PHE A 139 2.87 -7.63 18.44
CA PHE A 139 3.15 -6.22 18.25
C PHE A 139 4.66 -5.98 18.21
N ASP A 140 5.18 -5.69 17.02
CA ASP A 140 6.59 -5.37 16.81
C ASP A 140 6.72 -3.95 16.25
N PHE A 141 7.10 -3.03 17.12
CA PHE A 141 7.26 -1.62 16.78
C PHE A 141 8.67 -1.14 17.12
N SER A 142 9.42 -0.74 16.09
CA SER A 142 10.75 -0.16 16.25
C SER A 142 10.74 1.36 16.05
N VAL A 143 11.64 2.07 16.73
CA VAL A 143 11.80 3.53 16.58
C VAL A 143 13.14 3.81 15.91
N ASN A 144 13.10 4.24 14.65
CA ASN A 144 14.25 4.44 13.76
C ASN A 144 14.40 5.92 13.35
N LEU A 145 14.00 6.87 14.20
CA LEU A 145 13.94 8.31 13.87
C LEU A 145 15.26 8.95 13.43
N PHE A 146 16.40 8.36 13.82
CA PHE A 146 17.74 8.90 13.56
C PHE A 146 18.76 7.83 13.19
N SER A 147 18.31 6.58 13.04
CA SER A 147 19.20 5.46 12.78
C SER A 147 19.05 5.03 11.33
N LYS A 148 20.18 4.84 10.63
CA LYS A 148 20.20 4.10 9.36
C LYS A 148 20.13 2.58 9.61
N THR A 149 19.53 2.18 10.73
CA THR A 149 19.43 0.76 11.07
C THR A 149 18.50 0.12 10.05
N PRO A 150 18.94 -0.96 9.39
CA PRO A 150 18.08 -1.71 8.50
C PRO A 150 16.79 -2.12 9.22
N HIS A 151 15.72 -2.34 8.45
CA HIS A 151 14.53 -2.98 8.98
C HIS A 151 14.89 -4.31 9.65
N LYS A 152 14.19 -4.63 10.75
CA LYS A 152 14.42 -5.86 11.52
C LYS A 152 14.24 -7.14 10.69
N TYR A 153 13.35 -7.08 9.70
CA TYR A 153 13.01 -8.19 8.81
C TYR A 153 13.35 -7.82 7.37
N SER A 154 13.87 -8.78 6.61
CA SER A 154 13.82 -8.71 5.15
C SER A 154 12.37 -8.74 4.66
N ASN A 155 12.12 -8.34 3.41
CA ASN A 155 10.77 -8.32 2.85
C ASN A 155 10.09 -9.70 2.89
N LEU A 156 10.81 -10.78 2.56
CA LEU A 156 10.24 -12.12 2.61
C LEU A 156 9.94 -12.58 4.05
N GLU A 157 10.82 -12.28 5.01
CA GLU A 157 10.58 -12.60 6.42
C GLU A 157 9.37 -11.85 6.96
N PHE A 158 9.25 -10.56 6.62
CA PHE A 158 8.10 -9.74 6.97
C PHE A 158 6.80 -10.32 6.39
N LEU A 159 6.77 -10.65 5.09
CA LEU A 159 5.59 -11.23 4.45
C LEU A 159 5.22 -12.59 5.04
N LYS A 160 6.21 -13.46 5.31
CA LYS A 160 6.01 -14.76 5.98
C LYS A 160 5.50 -14.60 7.42
N LEU A 161 5.88 -13.52 8.10
CA LEU A 161 5.38 -13.21 9.44
C LEU A 161 3.94 -12.71 9.41
N ILE A 162 3.60 -11.73 8.58
CA ILE A 162 2.25 -11.14 8.57
C ILE A 162 1.17 -12.11 8.08
N ARG A 163 1.49 -13.00 7.12
CA ARG A 163 0.50 -13.93 6.54
C ARG A 163 -0.01 -14.98 7.54
N ARG A 164 0.66 -15.14 8.69
CA ARG A 164 0.20 -15.97 9.81
C ARG A 164 -0.96 -15.36 10.58
N ALA A 165 -1.20 -14.05 10.43
CA ALA A 165 -2.24 -13.34 11.15
C ALA A 165 -3.58 -13.37 10.41
N ARG A 166 -4.69 -13.38 11.15
CA ARG A 166 -6.04 -13.19 10.60
C ARG A 166 -6.30 -11.71 10.32
N PHE A 167 -5.93 -10.85 11.26
CA PHE A 167 -6.09 -9.41 11.17
C PHE A 167 -4.76 -8.67 11.23
N GLY A 168 -4.63 -7.63 10.42
CA GLY A 168 -3.46 -6.77 10.39
C GLY A 168 -3.83 -5.40 10.93
N LEU A 169 -3.31 -5.02 12.10
CA LEU A 169 -3.49 -3.67 12.58
C LEU A 169 -2.76 -2.72 11.64
N SER A 170 -3.49 -1.72 11.16
CA SER A 170 -2.95 -0.67 10.33
C SER A 170 -2.91 0.62 11.13
N LEU A 171 -1.70 1.14 11.33
CA LEU A 171 -1.47 2.42 11.99
C LEU A 171 -0.95 3.43 10.99
N GLU A 172 -1.47 4.66 11.11
CA GLU A 172 -1.22 5.77 10.21
C GLU A 172 0.29 5.97 9.95
N GLY A 173 0.61 6.12 8.67
CA GLY A 173 1.97 6.19 8.15
C GLY A 173 2.51 7.62 8.07
N TYR A 174 3.39 7.81 7.09
CA TYR A 174 3.86 9.15 6.71
C TYR A 174 2.88 9.79 5.72
N GLY A 175 2.57 9.11 4.63
CA GLY A 175 1.40 9.42 3.78
C GLY A 175 0.10 8.83 4.35
N PRO A 176 -1.06 9.22 3.78
CA PRO A 176 -2.37 8.72 4.20
C PRO A 176 -2.60 7.22 3.91
N LYS A 177 -1.79 6.58 3.06
CA LYS A 177 -1.84 5.14 2.73
C LYS A 177 -0.51 4.46 3.04
N CYS A 178 -0.55 3.15 3.35
CA CYS A 178 0.65 2.36 3.64
C CYS A 178 0.74 1.09 2.77
N GLN A 179 1.94 0.78 2.27
CA GLN A 179 2.18 -0.42 1.45
C GLN A 179 1.87 -1.70 2.23
N ARG A 180 2.06 -1.67 3.57
CA ARG A 180 1.67 -2.73 4.51
C ARG A 180 0.21 -3.15 4.32
N ASP A 181 -0.68 -2.20 4.07
CA ASP A 181 -2.12 -2.47 3.97
C ASP A 181 -2.43 -3.27 2.71
N ILE A 182 -1.71 -2.96 1.62
CA ILE A 182 -1.79 -3.71 0.37
C ILE A 182 -1.18 -5.11 0.55
N GLU A 183 -0.08 -5.22 1.28
CA GLU A 183 0.58 -6.50 1.59
C GLU A 183 -0.27 -7.39 2.50
N TYR A 184 -1.02 -6.81 3.45
CA TYR A 184 -2.03 -7.53 4.22
C TYR A 184 -3.10 -8.10 3.29
N MET A 185 -3.73 -7.26 2.45
CA MET A 185 -4.81 -7.70 1.56
C MET A 185 -4.36 -8.77 0.56
N ALA A 186 -3.16 -8.62 -0.02
CA ALA A 186 -2.56 -9.61 -0.91
C ALA A 186 -2.44 -11.00 -0.25
N ASN A 187 -2.12 -11.03 1.04
CA ASN A 187 -1.99 -12.27 1.81
C ASN A 187 -3.31 -12.67 2.51
N GLY A 188 -4.46 -12.10 2.15
CA GLY A 188 -5.75 -12.39 2.79
C GLY A 188 -5.80 -12.02 4.28
N VAL A 189 -4.87 -11.20 4.77
CA VAL A 189 -4.94 -10.63 6.13
C VAL A 189 -5.92 -9.47 6.07
N VAL A 190 -6.94 -9.48 6.93
CA VAL A 190 -7.95 -8.39 6.94
C VAL A 190 -7.39 -7.18 7.69
N PRO A 191 -7.18 -6.03 7.04
CA PRO A 191 -6.66 -4.85 7.71
C PRO A 191 -7.68 -4.25 8.68
N ILE A 192 -7.16 -3.70 9.78
CA ILE A 192 -7.91 -2.91 10.75
C ILE A 192 -7.34 -1.49 10.75
N PHE A 193 -8.03 -0.56 10.08
CA PHE A 193 -7.59 0.83 9.96
C PHE A 193 -7.97 1.64 11.19
N THR A 194 -7.08 2.58 11.56
CA THR A 194 -7.24 3.43 12.75
C THR A 194 -7.25 4.94 12.47
N TRP A 195 -7.37 5.34 11.20
CA TRP A 195 -7.45 6.75 10.77
C TRP A 195 -8.39 6.91 9.57
N ASP A 196 -8.82 8.13 9.25
CA ASP A 196 -9.94 8.35 8.32
C ASP A 196 -9.55 8.52 6.84
N THR A 197 -8.31 8.90 6.55
CA THR A 197 -7.89 9.36 5.20
C THR A 197 -7.26 8.27 4.32
N PHE A 198 -7.27 7.00 4.74
CA PHE A 198 -6.60 5.92 4.00
C PHE A 198 -7.28 5.51 2.70
N ASN A 199 -8.57 5.84 2.50
CA ASN A 199 -9.41 5.15 1.54
C ASN A 199 -9.64 5.90 0.21
N ASP A 200 -8.81 6.89 -0.11
CA ASP A 200 -8.87 7.63 -1.37
C ASP A 200 -8.22 6.84 -2.53
N TYR A 201 -8.60 5.57 -2.72
CA TYR A 201 -8.22 4.78 -3.89
C TYR A 201 -9.17 5.05 -5.05
N HIS A 202 -8.72 4.81 -6.29
CA HIS A 202 -9.63 4.83 -7.45
C HIS A 202 -10.84 3.92 -7.26
N ASN A 203 -10.59 2.69 -6.80
CA ASN A 203 -11.61 1.74 -6.38
C ASN A 203 -11.58 1.65 -4.84
N PRO A 204 -12.40 2.43 -4.12
CA PRO A 204 -12.32 2.50 -2.65
C PRO A 204 -12.67 1.16 -1.98
N LEU A 205 -12.01 0.90 -0.85
CA LEU A 205 -12.33 -0.22 0.03
C LEU A 205 -13.68 0.04 0.73
N GLN A 206 -14.29 -1.02 1.26
CA GLN A 206 -15.58 -0.96 1.96
C GLN A 206 -15.47 -1.62 3.33
N GLU A 207 -15.91 -0.91 4.39
CA GLU A 207 -15.88 -1.43 5.76
C GLU A 207 -16.76 -2.69 5.89
N ASN A 208 -16.30 -3.68 6.65
CA ASN A 208 -16.92 -5.00 6.82
C ASN A 208 -16.99 -5.85 5.54
N ILE A 209 -16.39 -5.38 4.44
CA ILE A 209 -16.16 -6.17 3.22
C ILE A 209 -14.66 -6.40 3.04
N HIS A 210 -13.86 -5.34 3.09
CA HIS A 210 -12.40 -5.41 2.87
C HIS A 210 -11.61 -5.12 4.16
N TYR A 211 -12.20 -4.42 5.14
CA TYR A 211 -11.47 -4.00 6.33
C TYR A 211 -12.40 -3.80 7.53
N LEU A 212 -11.80 -3.69 8.71
CA LEU A 212 -12.47 -3.18 9.92
C LEU A 212 -11.92 -1.80 10.28
N TYR A 213 -12.77 -0.94 10.84
CA TYR A 213 -12.36 0.38 11.32
C TYR A 213 -12.38 0.48 12.84
N ALA A 214 -11.32 0.95 13.50
CA ALA A 214 -11.28 1.10 14.95
C ALA A 214 -10.38 2.25 15.37
N ARG A 215 -10.88 3.19 16.19
CA ARG A 215 -10.11 4.36 16.64
C ARG A 215 -9.34 4.13 17.94
N HIS A 216 -9.58 3.01 18.61
CA HIS A 216 -9.01 2.70 19.91
C HIS A 216 -8.67 1.20 20.05
N PRO A 217 -7.62 0.80 20.78
CA PRO A 217 -7.28 -0.62 20.99
C PRO A 217 -8.43 -1.49 21.51
N ARG A 218 -9.34 -0.91 22.30
CA ARG A 218 -10.56 -1.60 22.78
C ARG A 218 -11.49 -1.98 21.62
N GLU A 219 -11.75 -1.05 20.71
CA GLU A 219 -12.62 -1.29 19.55
C GLU A 219 -12.03 -2.35 18.62
N VAL A 220 -10.70 -2.41 18.49
CA VAL A 220 -10.01 -3.47 17.74
C VAL A 220 -10.39 -4.84 18.30
N LYS A 221 -10.29 -5.03 19.63
CA LYS A 221 -10.67 -6.30 20.27
C LYS A 221 -12.14 -6.62 20.10
N GLU A 222 -13.02 -5.64 20.29
CA GLU A 222 -14.47 -5.81 20.15
C GLU A 222 -14.84 -6.25 18.73
N LYS A 223 -14.25 -5.62 17.70
CA LYS A 223 -14.52 -5.97 16.30
C LYS A 223 -13.95 -7.32 15.90
N ILE A 224 -12.74 -7.67 16.35
CA ILE A 224 -12.18 -9.02 16.13
C ILE A 224 -13.09 -10.08 16.78
N ALA A 225 -13.49 -9.88 18.03
CA ALA A 225 -14.34 -10.83 18.75
C ALA A 225 -15.74 -10.98 18.14
N ALA A 226 -16.27 -9.92 17.53
CA ALA A 226 -17.56 -9.93 16.84
C ALA A 226 -17.50 -10.54 15.43
N THR A 227 -16.30 -10.74 14.86
CA THR A 227 -16.14 -11.29 13.52
C THR A 227 -16.06 -12.81 13.59
N SER A 228 -17.07 -13.51 13.04
CA SER A 228 -17.02 -14.97 12.94
C SER A 228 -15.97 -15.43 11.94
N LYS A 229 -15.61 -16.72 11.98
CA LYS A 229 -14.71 -17.33 11.01
C LYS A 229 -15.22 -17.18 9.58
N GLU A 230 -16.51 -17.40 9.36
CA GLU A 230 -17.17 -17.29 8.05
C GLU A 230 -17.12 -15.85 7.56
N LYS A 231 -17.39 -14.88 8.44
CA LYS A 231 -17.30 -13.47 8.07
C LYS A 231 -15.87 -13.06 7.76
N TRP A 232 -14.91 -13.53 8.55
CA TRP A 232 -13.50 -13.29 8.27
C TRP A 232 -13.09 -13.86 6.92
N GLN A 233 -13.53 -15.09 6.58
CA GLN A 233 -13.18 -15.72 5.30
C GLN A 233 -13.74 -14.91 4.14
N GLU A 234 -15.01 -14.49 4.21
CA GLU A 234 -15.61 -13.58 3.22
C GLU A 234 -14.78 -12.30 3.05
N MET A 235 -14.35 -11.68 4.16
CA MET A 235 -13.53 -10.47 4.08
C MET A 235 -12.13 -10.73 3.51
N SER A 236 -11.51 -11.84 3.88
CA SER A 236 -10.20 -12.28 3.38
C SER A 236 -10.24 -12.50 1.87
N ASP A 237 -11.28 -13.18 1.38
CA ASP A 237 -11.47 -13.43 -0.06
C ASP A 237 -11.69 -12.12 -0.82
N ASN A 238 -12.50 -11.20 -0.28
CA ASN A 238 -12.71 -9.87 -0.87
C ASN A 238 -11.42 -9.03 -0.89
N CYS A 239 -10.57 -9.12 0.14
CA CYS A 239 -9.25 -8.47 0.14
C CYS A 239 -8.37 -8.96 -1.01
N ILE A 240 -8.33 -10.27 -1.23
CA ILE A 240 -7.51 -10.90 -2.28
C ILE A 240 -8.06 -10.49 -3.65
N GLU A 241 -9.38 -10.56 -3.86
CA GLU A 241 -10.00 -10.13 -5.11
C GLU A 241 -9.73 -8.65 -5.41
N TRP A 242 -9.87 -7.79 -4.39
CA TRP A 242 -9.58 -6.37 -4.53
C TRP A 242 -8.09 -6.14 -4.87
N PHE A 243 -7.17 -6.82 -4.20
CA PHE A 243 -5.74 -6.76 -4.52
C PHE A 243 -5.47 -7.22 -5.96
N ASP A 244 -6.03 -8.35 -6.38
CA ASP A 244 -5.82 -8.90 -7.71
C ASP A 244 -6.31 -7.96 -8.80
N LYS A 245 -7.46 -7.31 -8.57
CA LYS A 245 -8.04 -6.34 -9.50
C LYS A 245 -7.26 -5.03 -9.57
N ASN A 246 -6.73 -4.53 -8.46
CA ASN A 246 -6.24 -3.15 -8.35
C ASN A 246 -4.72 -3.02 -8.20
N CYS A 247 -4.05 -4.03 -7.66
CA CYS A 247 -2.69 -3.91 -7.12
C CYS A 247 -1.73 -5.00 -7.60
N SER A 248 -2.23 -6.15 -8.07
CA SER A 248 -1.40 -7.17 -8.75
C SER A 248 -0.71 -6.57 -9.98
N ILE A 249 0.34 -7.21 -10.50
CA ILE A 249 1.07 -6.70 -11.68
C ILE A 249 0.12 -6.42 -12.85
N GLU A 250 -0.85 -7.30 -13.10
CA GLU A 250 -1.83 -7.12 -14.18
C GLU A 250 -2.95 -6.16 -13.80
N GLY A 251 -3.53 -6.32 -12.60
CA GLY A 251 -4.65 -5.50 -12.14
C GLY A 251 -4.29 -4.03 -12.00
N SER A 252 -3.10 -3.75 -11.47
CA SER A 252 -2.55 -2.39 -11.37
C SER A 252 -2.39 -1.73 -12.73
N PHE A 253 -1.88 -2.45 -13.74
CA PHE A 253 -1.77 -1.92 -15.08
C PHE A 253 -3.14 -1.65 -15.69
N LYS A 254 -4.05 -2.62 -15.64
CA LYS A 254 -5.42 -2.49 -16.19
C LYS A 254 -6.18 -1.34 -15.54
N THR A 255 -6.16 -1.26 -14.22
CA THR A 255 -6.80 -0.17 -13.47
C THR A 255 -6.18 1.18 -13.83
N THR A 256 -4.85 1.25 -14.00
CA THR A 256 -4.20 2.48 -14.47
C THR A 256 -4.71 2.89 -15.85
N MET A 257 -4.82 1.93 -16.78
CA MET A 257 -5.36 2.18 -18.11
C MET A 257 -6.80 2.67 -18.06
N ASP A 258 -7.66 2.00 -17.30
CA ASP A 258 -9.08 2.36 -17.15
C ASP A 258 -9.28 3.80 -16.65
N ILE A 259 -8.33 4.35 -15.89
CA ILE A 259 -8.42 5.73 -15.39
C ILE A 259 -8.00 6.78 -16.44
N ILE A 260 -7.05 6.43 -17.32
CA ILE A 260 -6.38 7.36 -18.24
C ILE A 260 -6.88 7.27 -19.68
N THR A 261 -7.66 6.24 -20.03
CA THR A 261 -8.37 6.13 -21.31
C THR A 261 -9.75 6.75 -21.21
#